data_AF-A0A060CDE4-F1
#
_entry.id   AF-A0A060CDE4-F1
#
_cell.length_a   1.000
_cell.length_b   1.000
_cell.length_c   1.000
_cell.angle_alpha   90.00
_cell.angle_beta   90.00
_cell.angle_gamma   90.00
#
_symmetry.space_group_name_H-M   'P 1'
#
loop_
_entity.id
_entity.type
_entity.pdbx_description
1 polymer ?
#
loop_
_entity_poly.entity_id
_entity_poly.type
_entity_poly.pdbx_seq_one_letter_code
_entity_poly.pdbx_strand_id
1 'polypeptide(L)'
;MSTATRPARIRLGDFVPGADGVRVPHQAVAFGYSDGDAIEERLYRVVAEASDVGVYSRELISRIADWPSEYHLSPRRANLIRLLDRLDASARVLELGCGCGAITRALAET
;
A
#
# COMPACT_ATOMS: atom_id res chain seq x y z
N MET A 1 -17.11 -6.84 -32.28
CA MET A 1 -16.35 -5.60 -31.99
C MET A 1 -17.08 -4.86 -30.87
N SER A 2 -16.59 -4.95 -29.64
CA SER A 2 -17.18 -4.23 -28.50
C SER A 2 -16.63 -2.81 -28.49
N THR A 3 -17.49 -1.81 -28.66
CA THR A 3 -17.13 -0.40 -28.50
C THR A 3 -16.84 -0.15 -27.02
N ALA A 4 -15.57 0.06 -26.68
CA ALA A 4 -15.20 0.48 -25.33
C ALA A 4 -15.85 1.85 -25.05
N THR A 5 -16.86 1.88 -24.20
CA THR A 5 -17.54 3.09 -23.78
C THR A 5 -16.53 3.97 -23.06
N ARG A 6 -16.34 5.21 -23.52
CA ARG A 6 -15.42 6.16 -22.89
C ARG A 6 -15.83 6.35 -21.43
N PRO A 7 -14.94 6.19 -20.44
CA PRO A 7 -15.32 6.34 -19.04
C PRO A 7 -15.90 7.74 -18.83
N ALA A 8 -17.00 7.80 -18.07
CA ALA A 8 -17.68 9.05 -17.77
C ALA A 8 -16.69 10.04 -17.14
N ARG A 9 -16.71 11.29 -17.62
CA ARG A 9 -15.82 12.33 -17.10
C ARG A 9 -16.35 12.77 -15.73
N ILE A 10 -15.71 12.30 -14.66
CA ILE A 10 -16.05 12.69 -13.29
C ILE A 10 -15.56 14.13 -13.05
N ARG A 11 -16.41 15.03 -12.55
CA ARG A 11 -16.03 16.38 -12.13
C ARG A 11 -15.94 16.44 -10.61
N LEU A 12 -15.06 17.28 -10.10
CA LEU A 12 -14.93 17.51 -8.65
C LEU A 12 -16.25 18.00 -8.00
N GLY A 13 -17.10 18.69 -8.77
CA GLY A 13 -18.43 19.13 -8.34
C GLY A 13 -19.42 17.98 -8.12
N ASP A 14 -19.17 16.80 -8.69
CA ASP A 14 -20.08 15.64 -8.64
C ASP A 14 -19.87 14.79 -7.37
N PHE A 15 -18.85 15.13 -6.57
CA PHE A 15 -18.57 14.44 -5.32
C PHE A 15 -19.47 14.96 -4.20
N VAL A 16 -19.96 14.06 -3.36
CA VAL A 16 -20.78 14.38 -2.18
C VAL A 16 -19.97 14.10 -0.91
N PRO A 17 -20.20 14.81 0.21
CA PRO A 17 -19.56 14.48 1.48
C PRO A 17 -19.90 13.04 1.91
N GLY A 18 -18.88 12.24 2.20
CA GLY A 18 -19.02 10.94 2.86
C GLY A 18 -19.16 11.10 4.37
N ALA A 19 -19.55 10.01 5.05
CA ALA A 19 -19.77 9.98 6.49
C ALA A 19 -18.49 10.20 7.32
N ASP A 20 -17.33 9.93 6.72
CA ASP A 20 -15.98 10.08 7.26
C ASP A 20 -15.33 11.43 6.89
N GLY A 21 -16.07 12.33 6.24
CA GLY A 21 -15.56 13.60 5.74
C GLY A 21 -14.77 13.48 4.42
N VAL A 22 -14.62 12.27 3.87
CA VAL A 22 -14.04 12.05 2.54
C VAL A 22 -15.13 12.24 1.49
N ARG A 23 -14.89 13.11 0.50
CA ARG A 23 -15.87 13.29 -0.58
C ARG A 23 -15.81 12.10 -1.53
N VAL A 24 -16.96 11.52 -1.85
CA VAL A 24 -17.11 10.36 -2.73
C VAL A 24 -17.95 10.71 -3.96
N PRO A 25 -17.71 10.12 -5.14
CA PRO A 25 -18.60 10.33 -6.27
C PRO A 25 -20.00 9.83 -5.94
N HIS A 26 -21.04 10.46 -6.49
CA HIS A 26 -22.44 10.13 -6.22
C HIS A 26 -22.81 8.64 -6.43
N GLN A 27 -22.05 7.92 -7.25
CA GLN A 27 -22.21 6.48 -7.52
C GLN A 27 -20.95 5.70 -7.14
N ALA A 28 -20.32 6.04 -6.01
CA ALA A 28 -19.19 5.27 -5.50
C ALA A 28 -19.63 3.84 -5.18
N VAL A 29 -19.01 2.87 -5.87
CA VAL A 29 -19.07 1.47 -5.47
C VAL A 29 -18.04 1.26 -4.37
N ALA A 30 -18.39 0.51 -3.33
CA ALA A 30 -17.45 0.15 -2.27
C ALA A 30 -16.22 -0.54 -2.88
N PHE A 31 -15.04 0.00 -2.56
CA PHE A 31 -13.76 -0.56 -2.98
C PHE A 31 -13.21 -1.41 -1.84
N GLY A 32 -13.35 -2.73 -1.94
CA GLY A 32 -12.95 -3.69 -0.90
C GLY A 32 -11.50 -4.15 -1.00
N TYR A 33 -10.54 -3.23 -1.22
CA TYR A 33 -9.14 -3.64 -1.24
C TYR A 33 -8.67 -3.97 0.18
N SER A 34 -8.42 -5.24 0.41
CA SER A 34 -7.79 -5.80 1.61
C SER A 34 -7.11 -7.11 1.22
N ASP A 35 -6.01 -7.44 1.87
CA ASP A 35 -5.43 -8.78 1.76
C ASP A 35 -6.22 -9.79 2.62
N GLY A 36 -7.12 -9.30 3.48
CA GLY A 36 -7.99 -10.03 4.38
C GLY A 36 -7.43 -10.06 5.81
N ASP A 37 -8.31 -9.90 6.81
CA ASP A 37 -7.93 -9.77 8.23
C ASP A 37 -6.94 -10.84 8.70
N ALA A 38 -7.16 -12.10 8.32
CA ALA A 38 -6.29 -13.21 8.72
C ALA A 38 -4.87 -13.10 8.12
N ILE A 39 -4.75 -12.56 6.92
CA ILE A 39 -3.47 -12.36 6.24
C ILE A 39 -2.74 -11.16 6.87
N GLU A 40 -3.45 -10.05 7.09
CA GLU A 40 -2.91 -8.84 7.71
C GLU A 40 -2.42 -9.11 9.15
N GLU A 41 -3.20 -9.86 9.95
CA GLU A 41 -2.82 -10.28 11.30
C GLU A 41 -1.59 -11.21 11.30
N ARG A 42 -1.47 -12.09 10.30
CA ARG A 42 -0.28 -12.95 10.17
C ARG A 42 0.96 -12.13 9.83
N LEU A 43 0.85 -11.16 8.92
CA LEU A 43 1.96 -10.26 8.58
C LEU A 43 2.38 -9.41 9.77
N TYR A 44 1.41 -8.87 10.52
CA TYR A 44 1.67 -8.14 11.76
C TYR A 44 2.51 -8.97 12.73
N ARG A 45 2.09 -10.21 13.03
CA ARG A 45 2.85 -11.09 13.93
C ARG A 45 4.27 -11.38 13.44
N VAL A 46 4.43 -11.68 12.16
CA VAL A 46 5.76 -11.92 11.56
C VAL A 46 6.69 -10.73 11.78
N VAL A 47 6.20 -9.50 11.58
CA VAL A 47 7.01 -8.28 11.76
C VAL A 47 7.23 -7.98 13.26
N ALA A 48 6.20 -8.15 14.10
CA ALA A 48 6.28 -7.87 15.53
C ALA A 48 7.23 -8.82 16.29
N GLU A 49 7.38 -10.06 15.81
CA GLU A 49 8.28 -11.07 16.39
C GLU A 49 9.71 -11.00 15.81
N ALA A 50 9.92 -10.26 14.72
CA ALA A 50 11.21 -10.19 14.05
C ALA A 50 12.21 -9.35 14.86
N SER A 51 13.46 -9.81 14.91
CA SER A 51 14.57 -9.05 15.49
C SER A 51 15.14 -8.04 14.50
N ASP A 52 15.13 -8.39 13.21
CA ASP A 52 15.50 -7.49 12.11
C ASP A 52 14.27 -7.14 11.28
N VAL A 53 13.81 -5.89 11.40
CA VAL A 53 12.66 -5.36 10.67
C VAL A 53 13.04 -4.55 9.44
N GLY A 54 14.31 -4.55 9.03
CA GLY A 54 14.78 -3.76 7.87
C GLY A 54 14.27 -4.29 6.53
N VAL A 55 14.25 -3.44 5.49
CA VAL A 55 13.85 -3.83 4.11
C VAL A 55 14.60 -5.05 3.58
N TYR A 56 15.88 -5.22 3.94
CA TYR A 56 16.73 -6.35 3.50
C TYR A 56 16.82 -7.48 4.53
N SER A 57 15.95 -7.48 5.54
CA SER A 57 15.94 -8.50 6.58
C SER A 57 15.82 -9.90 5.98
N ARG A 58 16.87 -10.71 6.16
CA ARG A 58 16.84 -12.13 5.77
C ARG A 58 15.81 -12.90 6.59
N GLU A 59 15.60 -12.48 7.83
CA GLU A 59 14.58 -13.04 8.72
C GLU A 59 13.19 -12.88 8.10
N LEU A 60 12.80 -11.66 7.73
CA LEU A 60 11.50 -11.40 7.10
C LEU A 60 11.38 -12.10 5.73
N ILE A 61 12.43 -12.06 4.90
CA ILE A 61 12.44 -12.74 3.60
C ILE A 61 12.19 -14.26 3.75
N SER A 62 12.73 -14.88 4.81
CA SER A 62 12.54 -16.31 5.07
C SER A 62 11.10 -16.70 5.44
N ARG A 63 10.26 -15.72 5.79
CA ARG A 63 8.85 -15.91 6.17
C ARG A 63 7.88 -15.80 4.99
N ILE A 64 8.40 -15.55 3.78
CA ILE A 64 7.58 -15.51 2.56
C ILE A 64 7.08 -16.92 2.24
N ALA A 65 5.75 -17.08 2.15
CA ALA A 65 5.09 -18.35 1.88
C ALA A 65 4.01 -18.27 0.80
N ASP A 66 3.59 -17.07 0.42
CA ASP A 66 2.52 -16.79 -0.53
C ASP A 66 2.67 -15.38 -1.11
N TRP A 67 1.75 -15.02 -2.01
CA TRP A 67 1.80 -13.73 -2.68
C TRP A 67 1.67 -12.52 -1.73
N PRO A 68 0.74 -12.46 -0.76
CA PRO A 68 0.70 -11.35 0.19
C PRO A 68 1.98 -11.21 1.02
N SER A 69 2.56 -12.32 1.50
CA SER A 69 3.84 -12.26 2.22
C SER A 69 5.00 -11.86 1.32
N GLU A 70 5.06 -12.30 0.05
CA GLU A 70 6.05 -11.79 -0.89
C GLU A 70 5.89 -10.29 -1.11
N TYR A 71 4.66 -9.81 -1.28
CA TYR A 71 4.36 -8.40 -1.52
C TYR A 71 4.88 -7.50 -0.39
N HIS A 72 4.66 -7.89 0.87
CA HIS A 72 4.99 -7.06 2.04
C HIS A 72 6.40 -7.29 2.62
N LEU A 73 6.97 -8.49 2.49
CA LEU A 73 8.24 -8.85 3.14
C LEU A 73 9.44 -8.82 2.18
N SER A 74 9.23 -8.88 0.86
CA SER A 74 10.32 -8.85 -0.11
C SER A 74 10.91 -7.44 -0.27
N PRO A 75 12.25 -7.29 -0.41
CA PRO A 75 12.88 -6.01 -0.74
C PRO A 75 12.56 -5.53 -2.16
N ARG A 76 12.00 -6.40 -3.02
CA ARG A 76 11.79 -6.10 -4.45
C ARG A 76 10.89 -4.88 -4.66
N ARG A 77 9.90 -4.68 -3.78
CA ARG A 77 8.96 -3.56 -3.90
C ARG A 77 9.65 -2.22 -3.63
N ALA A 78 10.62 -2.17 -2.71
CA ALA A 78 11.40 -0.98 -2.41
C ALA A 78 12.16 -0.46 -3.64
N ASN A 79 12.49 -1.31 -4.62
CA ASN A 79 13.15 -0.87 -5.85
C ASN A 79 12.35 0.20 -6.63
N LEU A 80 11.02 0.28 -6.45
CA LEU A 80 10.19 1.31 -7.06
C LEU A 80 10.54 2.73 -6.58
N ILE A 81 10.98 2.87 -5.33
CA ILE A 81 11.25 4.17 -4.71
C ILE A 81 12.75 4.47 -4.59
N ARG A 82 13.63 3.48 -4.71
CA ARG A 82 15.10 3.66 -4.58
C ARG A 82 15.73 4.62 -5.59
N LEU A 83 15.04 4.87 -6.70
CA LEU A 83 15.49 5.82 -7.72
C LEU A 83 15.09 7.27 -7.43
N LEU A 84 14.29 7.50 -6.38
CA LEU A 84 13.89 8.84 -5.95
C LEU A 84 15.01 9.44 -5.09
N ASP A 85 15.96 10.09 -5.76
CA ASP A 85 17.17 10.72 -5.21
C ASP A 85 16.92 11.90 -4.25
N ARG A 86 15.67 12.37 -4.16
CA ARG A 86 15.26 13.49 -3.30
C ARG A 86 14.46 13.06 -2.05
N LEU A 87 14.37 11.77 -1.79
CA LEU A 87 13.83 11.26 -0.53
C LEU A 87 14.99 11.15 0.47
N ASP A 88 15.05 12.11 1.38
CA ASP A 88 15.94 12.13 2.53
C ASP A 88 15.10 12.26 3.81
N ALA A 89 15.75 12.21 4.97
CA ALA A 89 15.10 12.32 6.28
C ALA A 89 14.29 13.63 6.50
N SER A 90 14.42 14.64 5.65
CA SER A 90 13.62 15.87 5.69
C SER A 90 12.34 15.80 4.86
N ALA A 91 12.20 14.77 4.02
CA ALA A 91 11.05 14.58 3.15
C ALA A 91 9.77 14.38 3.96
N ARG A 92 8.67 14.98 3.47
CA ARG A 92 7.32 14.73 3.98
C ARG A 92 6.57 13.94 2.94
N VAL A 93 6.27 12.68 3.25
CA VAL A 93 5.63 11.75 2.33
C VAL A 93 4.21 11.45 2.80
N LEU A 94 3.25 11.49 1.86
CA LEU A 94 1.90 10.99 2.05
C LEU A 94 1.73 9.76 1.17
N GLU A 95 1.54 8.60 1.79
CA GLU A 95 1.21 7.35 1.12
C GLU A 95 -0.28 7.07 1.26
N LEU A 96 -0.99 6.98 0.12
CA LEU A 96 -2.41 6.68 0.08
C LEU A 96 -2.60 5.20 -0.23
N GLY A 97 -3.18 4.45 0.72
CA GLY A 97 -3.36 3.00 0.59
C GLY A 97 -2.09 2.21 0.84
N CYS A 98 -1.44 2.43 1.98
CA CYS A 98 -0.19 1.75 2.35
C CYS A 98 -0.35 0.26 2.70
N GLY A 99 -1.58 -0.21 2.98
CA GLY A 99 -1.84 -1.57 3.46
C GLY A 99 -1.00 -1.88 4.70
N CYS A 100 -0.34 -3.05 4.72
CA CYS A 100 0.62 -3.41 5.78
C CYS A 100 2.00 -2.73 5.66
N GLY A 101 2.16 -1.70 4.83
CA GLY A 101 3.35 -0.84 4.82
C GLY A 101 4.55 -1.35 4.02
N ALA A 102 4.33 -2.15 2.97
CA ALA A 102 5.39 -2.68 2.11
C ALA A 102 6.36 -1.60 1.56
N ILE A 103 5.80 -0.45 1.16
CA ILE A 103 6.56 0.71 0.68
C ILE A 103 6.85 1.68 1.83
N THR A 104 5.91 1.87 2.76
CA THR A 104 6.09 2.73 3.95
C THR A 104 7.37 2.41 4.70
N ARG A 105 7.67 1.12 4.92
CA ARG A 105 8.91 0.68 5.58
C ARG A 105 10.15 1.19 4.84
N ALA A 106 10.17 1.05 3.52
CA ALA A 106 11.29 1.49 2.71
C ALA A 106 11.43 3.02 2.67
N LEU A 107 10.31 3.76 2.70
CA LEU A 107 10.30 5.22 2.82
C LEU A 107 10.78 5.70 4.20
N ALA A 108 10.52 4.95 5.27
CA ALA A 108 10.94 5.31 6.62
C ALA A 108 12.44 5.07 6.89
N GLU A 109 13.11 4.32 6.01
CA GLU A 109 14.55 4.04 6.08
C GLU A 109 15.41 5.03 5.28
N THR A 110 14.81 5.94 4.49
CA THR A 110 15.51 6.99 3.70
C THR A 110 15.77 8.25 4.51
#